data_AF-A0A6P0XPJ6-F1
#
_entry.id   AF-A0A6P0XPJ6-F1
#
_cell.length_a   1.000
_cell.length_b   1.000
_cell.length_c   1.000
_cell.angle_alpha   90.00
_cell.angle_beta   90.00
_cell.angle_gamma   90.00
#
_symmetry.space_group_name_H-M   'P 1'
#
loop_
_entity.id
_entity.type
_entity.pdbx_description
1 polymer ?
#
loop_
_entity_poly.entity_id
_entity_poly.type
_entity_poly.pdbx_seq_one_letter_code
_entity_poly.pdbx_strand_id
1 'polypeptide(L)' 'CSYYVSPPNGKVYQQFPVNGREAESRMVERFVEMGHSSGEVELPSLRLSLEYPLTLDLRKVR' A
#
# COMPACT_ATOMS: atom_id res chain seq x y z
N CYS A 1 1.63 1.42 0.34
CA CYS A 1 2.28 0.13 0.63
C CYS A 1 1.69 -0.45 1.91
N SER A 2 1.94 -1.72 2.20
CA SER A 2 1.48 -2.36 3.44
C SER A 2 2.62 -2.46 4.43
N TYR A 3 2.37 -2.10 5.69
CA TYR A 3 3.32 -2.24 6.78
C TYR A 3 2.85 -3.31 7.76
N TYR A 4 3.69 -4.31 8.01
CA TYR A 4 3.39 -5.37 8.97
C TYR A 4 4.12 -5.14 10.29
N VAL A 5 3.40 -5.30 11.41
CA VAL A 5 4.01 -5.22 12.77
C VAL A 5 5.08 -6.30 12.95
N SER A 6 4.78 -7.50 12.48
CA SER A 6 5.73 -8.61 12.39
C SER A 6 6.22 -8.74 10.95
N PRO A 7 7.54 -8.89 10.72
CA PRO A 7 8.06 -9.10 9.38
C PRO A 7 7.37 -10.29 8.68
N PRO A 8 6.95 -10.13 7.41
CA PRO A 8 6.30 -11.20 6.65
C PRO A 8 7.23 -12.40 6.42
N ASN A 9 8.55 -12.23 6.55
CA ASN A 9 9.54 -13.31 6.48
C ASN A 9 9.60 -14.18 7.76
N GLY A 10 8.80 -13.88 8.79
CA GLY A 10 8.74 -14.63 10.06
C GLY A 10 9.94 -14.42 10.99
N LYS A 11 10.88 -13.52 10.65
CA LYS A 11 12.02 -13.22 11.52
C LYS A 11 11.61 -12.29 12.65
N VAL A 12 11.87 -12.72 13.89
CA VAL A 12 11.69 -11.91 15.09
C VAL A 12 13.05 -11.65 15.71
N TYR A 13 13.45 -10.38 15.78
CA TYR A 13 14.70 -9.99 16.44
C TYR A 13 14.50 -9.96 17.95
N GLN A 14 15.33 -10.70 18.68
CA GLN A 14 15.30 -10.76 20.15
C GLN A 14 16.11 -9.64 20.81
N GLN A 15 16.97 -8.97 20.05
CA GLN A 15 17.89 -7.95 20.53
C GLN A 15 17.63 -6.61 19.84
N PHE A 16 17.92 -5.52 20.55
CA PHE A 16 17.90 -4.17 19.98
C PHE A 16 18.94 -4.03 18.86
N PRO A 17 18.68 -3.17 17.86
CA PRO A 17 19.65 -2.93 16.79
C PRO A 17 20.93 -2.31 17.37
N VAL A 18 22.09 -2.77 16.90
CA VAL A 18 23.40 -2.31 17.36
C VAL A 18 23.75 -0.93 16.82
N ASN A 19 23.12 -0.49 15.73
CA ASN A 19 23.30 0.83 15.12
C ASN A 19 22.07 1.26 14.31
N GLY A 20 22.06 2.52 13.86
CA GLY A 20 20.94 3.09 13.09
C GLY A 20 20.71 2.39 11.74
N ARG A 21 21.77 2.00 11.04
CA ARG A 21 21.67 1.28 9.76
C ARG A 21 20.97 -0.06 9.90
N GLU A 22 21.26 -0.80 10.96
CA GLU A 22 20.56 -2.06 11.25
C GLU A 22 19.09 -1.82 11.58
N ALA A 23 18.78 -0.77 12.36
CA ALA A 23 17.39 -0.42 12.67
C ALA A 23 16.57 -0.12 11.40
N GLU A 24 17.13 0.66 10.48
CA GLU A 24 16.50 1.01 9.20
C GLU A 24 16.29 -0.24 8.32
N SER A 25 17.29 -1.12 8.23
CA SER A 25 17.17 -2.38 7.48
C SER A 25 16.00 -3.22 7.99
N ARG A 26 15.84 -3.34 9.31
CA ARG A 26 14.71 -4.08 9.93
C ARG A 26 13.35 -3.41 9.69
N MET A 27 13.31 -2.09 9.52
CA MET A 27 12.09 -1.37 9.17
C MET A 27 11.68 -1.65 7.72
N VAL A 28 12.64 -1.68 6.80
CA VAL A 28 12.38 -2.01 5.38
C VAL A 28 11.87 -3.44 5.22
N GLU A 29 12.38 -4.41 6.00
CA GLU A 29 11.88 -5.80 5.95
C GLU A 29 10.39 -5.95 6.27
N ARG A 30 9.79 -4.99 6.98
CA ARG A 30 8.35 -4.98 7.30
C ARG A 30 7.48 -4.33 6.22
N PHE A 31 8.13 -3.65 5.29
CA PHE A 31 7.47 -2.93 4.23
C PHE A 31 7.31 -3.84 3.01
N VAL A 32 6.07 -4.02 2.58
CA VAL A 32 5.77 -4.70 1.33
C VAL A 32 5.27 -3.66 0.35
N GLU A 33 5.94 -3.58 -0.79
CA GLU A 33 5.50 -2.72 -1.88
C GLU A 33 4.05 -3.06 -2.23
N MET A 34 3.18 -2.04 -2.17
CA MET A 34 1.90 -2.16 -2.85
C MET A 34 2.22 -2.10 -4.33
N GLY A 35 1.69 -3.03 -5.12
CA GLY A 35 1.92 -3.14 -6.57
C GLY A 35 1.36 -1.97 -7.40
N HIS A 36 1.42 -0.75 -6.87
CA HIS A 36 1.24 0.47 -7.63
C HIS A 36 2.43 0.65 -8.56
N SER A 37 2.14 0.76 -9.85
CA SER A 37 3.09 1.25 -10.83
C SER A 37 2.92 2.76 -10.98
N SER A 38 4.02 3.49 -10.99
CA SER A 38 4.04 4.84 -11.54
C SER A 38 3.88 4.77 -13.06
N GLY A 39 3.12 5.69 -13.66
CA GLY A 39 2.93 5.74 -15.10
C GLY A 39 1.54 6.25 -15.50
N GLU A 40 1.29 6.33 -16.80
CA GLU A 40 -0.06 6.58 -17.31
C GLU A 40 -0.96 5.39 -16.98
N VAL A 41 -2.17 5.70 -16.52
CA VAL A 41 -3.20 4.71 -16.22
C VAL A 41 -4.38 5.01 -17.13
N GLU A 42 -4.79 4.02 -17.92
CA GLU A 42 -6.02 4.12 -18.68
C GLU A 42 -7.21 4.08 -17.72
N LEU A 43 -7.91 5.21 -17.61
CA LEU A 43 -9.12 5.32 -16.81
C LEU A 43 -10.35 5.03 -17.68
N PRO A 44 -11.35 4.27 -17.17
CA PRO A 44 -12.61 4.08 -17.87
C PRO A 44 -13.36 5.41 -17.99
N SER A 45 -14.26 5.50 -18.98
CA SER A 45 -15.09 6.69 -19.16
C SER A 45 -15.99 6.93 -17.94
N LEU A 46 -15.99 8.18 -17.46
CA LEU A 46 -16.82 8.60 -16.33
C LEU A 46 -18.31 8.50 -16.72
N ARG A 47 -19.08 7.72 -15.96
CA ARG A 47 -20.55 7.73 -16.03
C ARG A 47 -21.11 8.59 -14.91
N LEU A 48 -21.51 9.81 -15.25
CA LEU A 48 -22.18 10.71 -14.30
C LEU A 48 -23.58 10.19 -13.97
N SER A 49 -23.92 10.18 -12.68
CA SER A 49 -25.28 9.89 -12.22
C SER A 49 -26.08 11.19 -12.13
N LEU A 50 -27.31 11.21 -12.64
CA LEU A 50 -28.21 12.37 -12.47
C LEU A 50 -28.66 12.53 -11.01
N GLU A 51 -28.76 11.43 -10.26
CA GLU A 51 -29.10 11.45 -8.83
C GLU A 51 -27.92 11.87 -7.95
N TYR A 52 -26.69 11.54 -8.38
CA TYR A 52 -25.45 11.83 -7.66
C TYR A 52 -24.41 12.46 -8.61
N PRO A 53 -24.61 13.70 -9.06
CA PRO A 53 -23.79 14.33 -10.11
C PRO A 53 -22.32 14.53 -9.70
N LEU A 54 -22.04 14.57 -8.40
CA LEU A 54 -20.71 14.81 -7.83
C LEU A 54 -20.12 13.58 -7.14
N THR A 55 -20.75 12.41 -7.25
CA THR A 55 -20.29 11.21 -6.53
C THR A 55 -20.33 9.99 -7.43
N LEU A 56 -19.20 9.30 -7.54
CA LEU A 56 -19.08 8.04 -8.26
C LEU A 56 -19.36 6.87 -7.30
N ASP A 57 -20.46 6.16 -7.50
CA ASP A 57 -20.76 4.94 -6.74
C ASP A 57 -20.00 3.73 -7.31
N LEU A 58 -18.87 3.40 -6.68
CA LEU A 58 -18.00 2.29 -7.09
C LEU A 58 -18.68 0.91 -7.00
N ARG A 59 -19.81 0.77 -6.29
CA ARG A 59 -20.56 -0.51 -6.23
C ARG A 59 -21.25 -0.84 -7.55
N LYS A 60 -21.48 0.14 -8.41
CA LYS A 60 -22.12 -0.01 -9.73
C LYS A 60 -21.10 -0.17 -10.87
N VAL A 61 -19.81 0.04 -10.58
CA VAL A 61 -18.73 -0.11 -11.56
C VAL A 61 -18.34 -1.59 -11.58
N ARG A 62 -18.82 -2.30 -12.60
CA ARG A 62 -18.49 -3.70 -12.86
C ARG A 62 -17.92 -3.84 -14.26
#